data_AF-A0A6N0ZB67-F1
#
_entry.id   AF-A0A6N0ZB67-F1
#
_cell.length_a   1.000
_cell.length_b   1.000
_cell.length_c   1.000
_cell.angle_alpha   90.00
_cell.angle_beta   90.00
_cell.angle_gamma   90.00
#
_symmetry.space_group_name_H-M   'P 1'
#
loop_
_entity.id
_entity.type
_entity.pdbx_description
1 polymer ?
#
loop_
_entity_poly.entity_id
_entity_poly.type
_entity_poly.pdbx_seq_one_letter_code
_entity_poly.pdbx_strand_id
1 'polypeptide(L)'
;MMNKNKPYDFPELFRDFVLMPKFDENIESLASLAEAEDWDYKCTASPHSKPILRNYITYTYKRVAEEKKITVTSGEEFACWNTGLITSKQEPLFALFERNKLDGRPQYWHFWKFSRKGEWDLNKFSSLPEMAHYFDDPSVLVFDTRKELRVNVEHIIEDNINRFPNELKAMNPFGLQNLVKGAIDTASERVKRNYKTAIPQYYQGSIQLLLPLTLLDPSRADLALVVERFSDFYRGATCLTLDMAYNNARQLARPDRDWLTP
;
A
#
# COMPACT_ATOMS: atom_id res chain seq x y z
N MET A 1 1.54 -36.23 -0.54
CA MET A 1 1.28 -35.35 0.62
C MET A 1 1.94 -34.02 0.32
N MET A 2 1.23 -32.89 0.43
CA MET A 2 1.91 -31.59 0.38
C MET A 2 2.76 -31.44 1.64
N ASN A 3 4.06 -31.14 1.47
CA ASN A 3 4.92 -30.86 2.61
C ASN A 3 4.45 -29.58 3.29
N LYS A 4 4.37 -29.61 4.63
CA LYS A 4 4.08 -28.44 5.44
C LYS A 4 5.30 -27.52 5.46
N ASN A 5 5.08 -26.22 5.31
CA ASN A 5 6.10 -25.20 5.48
C ASN A 5 6.69 -25.29 6.88
N LYS A 6 7.91 -24.79 7.08
CA LYS A 6 8.55 -24.69 8.40
C LYS A 6 8.11 -23.41 9.11
N PRO A 7 8.24 -23.32 10.45
CA PRO A 7 7.81 -22.14 11.21
C PRO A 7 8.47 -20.83 10.78
N TYR A 8 9.70 -20.89 10.30
CA TYR A 8 10.50 -19.75 9.82
C TYR A 8 10.50 -19.59 8.30
N ASP A 9 9.69 -20.38 7.58
CA ASP A 9 9.50 -20.16 6.15
C ASP A 9 8.51 -19.00 5.98
N PHE A 10 9.01 -17.86 5.52
CA PHE A 10 8.22 -16.65 5.26
C PHE A 10 8.05 -16.48 3.74
N PRO A 11 7.07 -17.15 3.11
CA PRO A 11 6.84 -17.02 1.67
C PRO A 11 6.38 -15.60 1.33
N GLU A 12 6.56 -15.22 0.06
CA GLU A 12 6.22 -13.87 -0.42
C GLU A 12 4.73 -13.54 -0.25
N LEU A 13 3.84 -14.50 -0.52
CA LEU A 13 2.39 -14.28 -0.47
C LEU A 13 1.84 -14.60 0.92
N PHE A 14 1.04 -13.68 1.46
CA PHE A 14 0.42 -13.86 2.78
C PHE A 14 -0.43 -15.13 2.90
N ARG A 15 -1.17 -15.49 1.83
CA ARG A 15 -1.99 -16.71 1.78
C ARG A 15 -1.18 -18.02 1.85
N ASP A 16 0.11 -17.96 1.52
CA ASP A 16 1.00 -19.13 1.57
C ASP A 16 1.70 -19.23 2.94
N PHE A 17 1.74 -18.12 3.68
CA PHE A 17 2.23 -18.06 5.05
C PHE A 17 1.21 -18.57 6.05
N VAL A 18 -0.03 -18.07 5.95
CA VAL A 18 -1.10 -18.34 6.92
C VAL A 18 -2.36 -18.91 6.29
N LEU A 19 -2.94 -19.91 6.95
CA LEU A 19 -4.30 -20.34 6.68
C LEU A 19 -5.28 -19.39 7.37
N MET A 20 -6.01 -18.60 6.58
CA MET A 20 -6.96 -17.59 7.06
C MET A 20 -8.26 -17.65 6.22
N PRO A 21 -9.14 -18.65 6.46
CA PRO A 21 -10.27 -18.93 5.57
C PRO A 21 -11.34 -17.83 5.57
N LYS A 22 -11.52 -17.13 6.70
CA LYS A 22 -12.50 -16.05 6.88
C LYS A 22 -11.85 -14.67 6.70
N PHE A 23 -11.10 -14.50 5.61
CA PHE A 23 -10.25 -13.32 5.43
C PHE A 23 -11.05 -12.01 5.51
N ASP A 24 -12.14 -11.89 4.76
CA ASP A 24 -12.95 -10.68 4.71
C ASP A 24 -13.58 -10.34 6.09
N GLU A 25 -14.11 -11.33 6.82
CA GLU A 25 -14.63 -11.13 8.18
C GLU A 25 -13.55 -10.63 9.16
N ASN A 26 -12.33 -11.18 9.05
CA ASN A 26 -11.22 -10.77 9.90
C ASN A 26 -10.72 -9.36 9.56
N ILE A 27 -10.77 -8.95 8.29
CA ILE A 27 -10.47 -7.57 7.87
C ILE A 27 -11.51 -6.59 8.44
N GLU A 28 -12.79 -6.94 8.48
CA GLU A 28 -13.82 -6.12 9.14
C GLU A 28 -13.61 -5.99 10.64
N SER A 29 -13.23 -7.09 11.29
CA SER A 29 -12.87 -7.08 12.71
C SER A 29 -11.68 -6.16 12.99
N LEU A 30 -10.65 -6.21 12.13
CA LEU A 30 -9.50 -5.30 12.21
C LEU A 30 -9.90 -3.84 12.00
N ALA A 31 -10.74 -3.55 11.00
CA ALA A 31 -11.23 -2.20 10.73
C ALA A 31 -11.97 -1.62 11.94
N SER A 32 -12.73 -2.45 12.66
CA SER A 32 -13.46 -2.05 13.88
C SER A 32 -12.54 -1.86 15.08
N LEU A 33 -11.39 -2.52 15.11
CA LEU A 33 -10.40 -2.46 16.18
C LEU A 33 -9.44 -1.27 16.02
N ALA A 34 -9.10 -0.93 14.77
CA ALA A 34 -8.19 0.15 14.41
C ALA A 34 -8.83 1.54 14.55
N GLU A 35 -7.99 2.58 14.50
CA GLU A 35 -8.46 3.95 14.34
C GLU A 35 -9.36 4.09 13.09
N ALA A 36 -10.41 4.89 13.21
CA ALA A 36 -11.38 5.08 12.15
C ALA A 36 -10.74 5.67 10.89
N GLU A 37 -10.86 4.93 9.79
CA GLU A 37 -10.42 5.30 8.46
C GLU A 37 -11.42 4.77 7.42
N ASP A 38 -11.42 5.40 6.25
CA ASP A 38 -12.19 4.96 5.10
C ASP A 38 -11.36 3.96 4.30
N TRP A 39 -11.77 2.69 4.34
CA TRP A 39 -11.04 1.57 3.74
C TRP A 39 -11.67 1.07 2.44
N ASP A 40 -12.69 1.76 1.94
CA ASP A 40 -13.42 1.40 0.72
C ASP A 40 -12.98 2.27 -0.47
N TYR A 41 -12.96 1.66 -1.64
CA TYR A 41 -12.80 2.37 -2.91
C TYR A 41 -14.03 3.25 -3.19
N LYS A 42 -13.85 4.42 -3.80
CA LYS A 42 -14.98 5.28 -4.23
C LYS A 42 -15.18 5.27 -5.73
N CYS A 43 -14.12 5.03 -6.50
CA CYS A 43 -14.21 5.02 -7.96
C CYS A 43 -14.35 3.62 -8.54
N THR A 44 -13.83 2.60 -7.87
CA THR A 44 -13.79 1.22 -8.38
C THR A 44 -14.70 0.29 -7.59
N ALA A 45 -15.54 -0.49 -8.29
CA ALA A 45 -16.31 -1.55 -7.65
C ALA A 45 -15.38 -2.68 -7.14
N SER A 46 -15.55 -3.08 -5.88
CA SER A 46 -14.82 -4.19 -5.27
C SER A 46 -15.80 -5.29 -4.84
N PRO A 47 -15.49 -6.57 -5.12
CA PRO A 47 -16.27 -7.69 -4.59
C PRO A 47 -16.00 -7.95 -3.10
N HIS A 48 -14.92 -7.38 -2.56
CA HIS A 48 -14.53 -7.48 -1.16
C HIS A 48 -14.82 -6.18 -0.43
N SER A 49 -15.27 -6.28 0.82
CA SER A 49 -15.37 -5.14 1.72
C SER A 49 -13.98 -4.69 2.20
N LYS A 50 -13.81 -3.41 2.49
CA LYS A 50 -12.55 -2.82 2.97
C LYS A 50 -11.33 -3.19 2.10
N PRO A 51 -11.42 -3.09 0.75
CA PRO A 51 -10.36 -3.54 -0.15
C PRO A 51 -9.00 -2.87 0.11
N ILE A 52 -8.99 -1.61 0.58
CA ILE A 52 -7.75 -0.91 0.93
C ILE A 52 -7.07 -1.58 2.12
N LEU A 53 -7.81 -1.91 3.18
CA LEU A 53 -7.27 -2.57 4.37
C LEU A 53 -6.80 -4.01 4.05
N ARG A 54 -7.56 -4.71 3.22
CA ARG A 54 -7.21 -6.03 2.70
C ARG A 54 -5.84 -6.03 2.01
N ASN A 55 -5.62 -5.06 1.12
CA ASN A 55 -4.36 -4.88 0.41
C ASN A 55 -3.24 -4.44 1.36
N TYR A 56 -3.53 -3.50 2.25
CA TYR A 56 -2.60 -3.03 3.27
C TYR A 56 -2.02 -4.19 4.08
N ILE A 57 -2.85 -5.10 4.60
CA ILE A 57 -2.38 -6.26 5.37
C ILE A 57 -1.55 -7.22 4.51
N THR A 58 -1.98 -7.46 3.27
CA THR A 58 -1.27 -8.37 2.36
C THR A 58 0.13 -7.85 2.01
N TYR A 59 0.24 -6.55 1.68
CA TYR A 59 1.51 -5.94 1.31
C TYR A 59 2.41 -5.64 2.51
N THR A 60 1.83 -5.24 3.65
CA THR A 60 2.59 -5.06 4.90
C THR A 60 3.19 -6.39 5.37
N TYR A 61 2.46 -7.51 5.26
CA TYR A 61 3.02 -8.83 5.51
C TYR A 61 4.27 -9.09 4.66
N LYS A 62 4.19 -8.83 3.34
CA LYS A 62 5.32 -9.05 2.44
C LYS A 62 6.54 -8.28 2.92
N ARG A 63 6.37 -7.03 3.34
CA ARG A 63 7.48 -6.21 3.85
C ARG A 63 8.05 -6.73 5.18
N VAL A 64 7.21 -7.07 6.15
CA VAL A 64 7.72 -7.62 7.43
C VAL A 64 8.42 -8.96 7.26
N ALA A 65 7.99 -9.78 6.28
CA ALA A 65 8.66 -11.03 5.92
C ALA A 65 10.06 -10.77 5.32
N GLU A 66 10.17 -9.83 4.37
CA GLU A 66 11.45 -9.37 3.79
C GLU A 66 12.43 -8.87 4.87
N GLU A 67 11.91 -8.09 5.84
CA GLU A 67 12.69 -7.54 6.95
C GLU A 67 12.93 -8.54 8.10
N LYS A 68 12.38 -9.76 8.02
CA LYS A 68 12.42 -10.78 9.09
C LYS A 68 11.86 -10.29 10.42
N LYS A 69 10.84 -9.43 10.39
CA LYS A 69 10.13 -8.85 11.55
C LYS A 69 8.91 -9.67 11.98
N ILE A 70 9.02 -10.99 11.92
CA ILE A 70 8.03 -11.94 12.43
C ILE A 70 8.65 -12.65 13.63
N THR A 71 8.04 -12.50 14.80
CA THR A 71 8.51 -13.19 16.00
C THR A 71 7.80 -14.52 16.16
N VAL A 72 8.57 -15.59 16.28
CA VAL A 72 8.10 -16.95 16.58
C VAL A 72 8.51 -17.30 18.01
N THR A 73 7.61 -17.93 18.77
CA THR A 73 7.91 -18.40 20.13
C THR A 73 8.90 -19.58 20.11
N SER A 74 9.64 -19.80 21.20
CA SER A 74 10.66 -20.87 21.28
C SER A 74 10.10 -22.28 21.07
N GLY A 75 8.83 -22.50 21.43
CA GLY A 75 8.13 -23.76 21.19
C GLY A 75 7.53 -23.89 19.78
N GLU A 76 7.66 -22.86 18.93
CA GLU A 76 7.10 -22.79 17.57
C GLU A 76 5.56 -22.92 17.53
N GLU A 77 4.89 -22.65 18.64
CA GLU A 77 3.43 -22.79 18.76
C GLU A 77 2.68 -21.51 18.37
N PHE A 78 3.35 -20.36 18.46
CA PHE A 78 2.78 -19.05 18.14
C PHE A 78 3.76 -18.18 17.36
N ALA A 79 3.21 -17.36 16.46
CA ALA A 79 3.92 -16.28 15.78
C ALA A 79 3.13 -14.97 15.86
N CYS A 80 3.81 -13.83 15.77
CA CYS A 80 3.17 -12.54 15.60
C CYS A 80 4.00 -11.58 14.74
N TRP A 81 3.34 -10.58 14.18
CA TRP A 81 3.97 -9.40 13.58
C TRP A 81 3.14 -8.15 13.84
N ASN A 82 3.80 -7.00 13.84
CA ASN A 82 3.17 -5.70 14.08
C ASN A 82 2.52 -5.19 12.78
N THR A 83 1.21 -4.95 12.83
CA THR A 83 0.46 -4.52 11.64
C THR A 83 0.76 -3.11 11.17
N GLY A 84 1.40 -2.28 11.99
CA GLY A 84 1.57 -0.85 11.74
C GLY A 84 0.31 -0.01 12.00
N LEU A 85 -0.83 -0.65 12.27
CA LEU A 85 -2.07 0.02 12.68
C LEU A 85 -2.13 0.18 14.19
N ILE A 86 -2.95 1.14 14.60
CA ILE A 86 -3.17 1.52 16.00
C ILE A 86 -4.67 1.59 16.28
N THR A 87 -5.05 1.46 17.55
CA THR A 87 -6.40 1.79 18.02
C THR A 87 -6.61 3.31 18.08
N SER A 88 -7.86 3.74 18.31
CA SER A 88 -8.19 5.15 18.61
C SER A 88 -7.46 5.71 19.84
N LYS A 89 -6.92 4.86 20.71
CA LYS A 89 -6.13 5.23 21.88
C LYS A 89 -4.61 5.13 21.63
N GLN A 90 -4.19 5.09 20.37
CA GLN A 90 -2.77 5.01 19.96
C GLN A 90 -2.06 3.73 20.42
N GLU A 91 -2.81 2.65 20.67
CA GLU A 91 -2.23 1.35 21.03
C GLU A 91 -1.97 0.50 19.78
N PRO A 92 -0.74 -0.03 19.57
CA PRO A 92 -0.41 -0.84 18.40
C PRO A 92 -1.21 -2.14 18.30
N LEU A 93 -1.49 -2.54 17.06
CA LEU A 93 -2.18 -3.78 16.72
C LEU A 93 -1.21 -4.79 16.11
N PHE A 94 -1.29 -6.03 16.60
CA PHE A 94 -0.51 -7.17 16.13
C PHE A 94 -1.41 -8.22 15.48
N ALA A 95 -0.90 -8.89 14.45
CA ALA A 95 -1.50 -10.09 13.92
C ALA A 95 -0.88 -11.31 14.62
N LEU A 96 -1.72 -12.16 15.22
CA LEU A 96 -1.29 -13.35 15.95
C LEU A 96 -1.68 -14.61 15.18
N PHE A 97 -0.79 -15.58 15.26
CA PHE A 97 -0.90 -16.86 14.59
C PHE A 97 -0.58 -17.98 15.57
N GLU A 98 -1.23 -19.12 15.38
CA GLU A 98 -0.95 -20.35 16.10
C GLU A 98 -0.52 -21.43 15.11
N ARG A 99 0.15 -22.46 15.61
CA ARG A 99 0.51 -23.62 14.81
C ARG A 99 -0.75 -24.25 14.21
N ASN A 100 -0.78 -24.33 12.88
CA ASN A 100 -1.88 -24.97 12.17
C ASN A 100 -1.90 -26.47 12.51
N LYS A 101 -3.05 -26.99 12.95
CA LYS A 101 -3.22 -28.41 13.30
C LYS A 101 -3.89 -29.22 12.18
N LEU A 102 -4.35 -28.55 11.12
CA LEU A 102 -4.99 -29.21 9.99
C LEU A 102 -3.95 -29.89 9.09
N ASP A 103 -4.23 -31.12 8.73
CA ASP A 103 -3.45 -31.89 7.77
C ASP A 103 -3.78 -31.50 6.31
N GLY A 104 -2.85 -31.75 5.40
CA GLY A 104 -3.04 -31.48 3.97
C GLY A 104 -3.00 -30.00 3.57
N ARG A 105 -2.63 -29.10 4.49
CA ARG A 105 -2.40 -27.68 4.21
C ARG A 105 -0.90 -27.34 4.31
N PRO A 106 -0.32 -26.65 3.33
CA PRO A 106 1.09 -26.29 3.37
C PRO A 106 1.39 -25.23 4.44
N GLN A 107 0.43 -24.38 4.81
CA GLN A 107 0.66 -23.30 5.78
C GLN A 107 0.97 -23.87 7.18
N TYR A 108 2.14 -23.52 7.71
CA TYR A 108 2.51 -23.85 9.10
C TYR A 108 1.64 -23.09 10.10
N TRP A 109 1.28 -21.84 9.77
CA TRP A 109 0.54 -20.94 10.63
C TRP A 109 -0.95 -20.92 10.30
N HIS A 110 -1.78 -20.82 11.33
CA HIS A 110 -3.21 -20.55 11.24
C HIS A 110 -3.49 -19.20 11.88
N PHE A 111 -4.35 -18.39 11.25
CA PHE A 111 -4.70 -17.08 11.79
C PHE A 111 -5.49 -17.24 13.08
N TRP A 112 -5.01 -16.62 14.15
CA TRP A 112 -5.68 -16.68 15.45
C TRP A 112 -6.56 -15.45 15.66
N LYS A 113 -5.95 -14.25 15.71
CA LYS A 113 -6.67 -12.97 15.87
C LYS A 113 -5.76 -11.77 15.64
N PHE A 114 -6.38 -10.59 15.51
CA PHE A 114 -5.70 -9.32 15.78
C PHE A 114 -5.78 -9.00 17.27
N SER A 115 -4.72 -8.44 17.84
CA SER A 115 -4.60 -8.21 19.28
C SER A 115 -3.90 -6.89 19.56
N ARG A 116 -4.34 -6.18 20.60
CA ARG A 116 -3.67 -4.96 21.06
C ARG A 116 -2.40 -5.30 21.84
N LYS A 117 -1.44 -4.37 21.87
CA LYS A 117 -0.16 -4.53 22.58
C LYS A 117 -0.30 -5.02 24.03
N GLY A 118 -1.30 -4.55 24.78
CA GLY A 118 -1.51 -4.86 26.19
C GLY A 118 -2.31 -6.13 26.49
N GLU A 119 -2.77 -6.88 25.48
CA GLU A 119 -3.50 -8.13 25.71
C GLU A 119 -2.59 -9.26 26.17
N TRP A 120 -3.12 -10.13 27.05
CA TRP A 120 -2.34 -11.20 27.69
C TRP A 120 -1.70 -12.19 26.70
N ASP A 121 -2.30 -12.37 25.52
CA ASP A 121 -1.81 -13.28 24.49
C ASP A 121 -0.42 -12.88 23.96
N LEU A 122 -0.09 -11.58 24.02
CA LEU A 122 1.23 -11.09 23.62
C LEU A 122 2.32 -11.37 24.66
N ASN A 123 1.98 -11.73 25.90
CA ASN A 123 2.95 -12.18 26.91
C ASN A 123 3.58 -13.54 26.57
N LYS A 124 3.07 -14.24 25.55
CA LYS A 124 3.68 -15.47 25.03
C LYS A 124 5.02 -15.21 24.32
N PHE A 125 5.25 -13.99 23.88
CA PHE A 125 6.45 -13.60 23.13
C PHE A 125 7.46 -12.93 24.07
N SER A 126 8.72 -13.35 23.98
CA SER A 126 9.81 -12.74 24.77
C SER A 126 10.11 -11.31 24.35
N SER A 127 9.83 -10.96 23.10
CA SER A 127 9.94 -9.63 22.52
C SER A 127 8.86 -9.45 21.46
N LEU A 128 8.34 -8.23 21.32
CA LEU A 128 7.37 -7.91 20.28
C LEU A 128 8.10 -7.36 19.05
N PRO A 129 7.71 -7.79 17.83
CA PRO A 129 8.34 -7.33 16.62
C PRO A 129 8.03 -5.85 16.35
N GLU A 130 8.97 -5.16 15.72
CA GLU A 130 8.77 -3.81 15.22
C GLU A 130 7.85 -3.80 13.99
N MET A 131 7.32 -2.62 13.65
CA MET A 131 6.56 -2.44 12.42
C MET A 131 7.45 -2.45 11.17
N ALA A 132 6.82 -2.62 10.00
CA ALA A 132 7.49 -2.52 8.72
C ALA A 132 8.19 -1.17 8.54
N HIS A 133 9.39 -1.18 7.97
CA HIS A 133 10.16 0.02 7.62
C HIS A 133 10.44 0.04 6.12
N TYR A 134 10.18 1.17 5.47
CA TYR A 134 10.13 1.24 4.00
C TYR A 134 11.23 2.11 3.37
N PHE A 135 11.90 2.97 4.14
CA PHE A 135 12.91 3.89 3.62
C PHE A 135 13.87 4.35 4.72
N ASP A 136 15.17 4.37 4.45
CA ASP A 136 16.18 4.87 5.40
C ASP A 136 16.45 6.38 5.22
N ASP A 137 16.46 6.87 3.98
CA ASP A 137 16.65 8.29 3.66
C ASP A 137 15.30 9.00 3.54
N PRO A 138 14.91 9.90 4.47
CA PRO A 138 13.64 10.62 4.38
C PRO A 138 13.57 11.57 3.18
N SER A 139 14.68 11.92 2.53
CA SER A 139 14.67 12.78 1.34
C SER A 139 13.92 12.16 0.16
N VAL A 140 13.72 10.84 0.15
CA VAL A 140 12.96 10.14 -0.89
C VAL A 140 11.45 10.39 -0.81
N LEU A 141 10.96 10.90 0.33
CA LEU A 141 9.53 11.15 0.55
C LEU A 141 9.02 12.46 -0.07
N VAL A 142 9.93 13.36 -0.45
CA VAL A 142 9.60 14.69 -0.96
C VAL A 142 10.14 14.85 -2.37
N PHE A 143 9.36 15.50 -3.23
CA PHE A 143 9.79 15.83 -4.59
C PHE A 143 10.86 16.92 -4.57
N ASP A 144 12.06 16.61 -5.07
CA ASP A 144 13.16 17.57 -5.23
C ASP A 144 12.93 18.43 -6.47
N THR A 145 12.44 19.65 -6.27
CA THR A 145 12.08 20.59 -7.34
C THR A 145 13.27 21.06 -8.20
N ARG A 146 14.50 20.74 -7.79
CA ARG A 146 15.73 21.03 -8.55
C ARG A 146 15.99 19.98 -9.63
N LYS A 147 15.32 18.83 -9.59
CA LYS A 147 15.47 17.75 -10.56
C LYS A 147 14.44 17.91 -11.68
N GLU A 148 14.89 17.67 -12.91
CA GLU A 148 14.01 17.66 -14.08
C GLU A 148 13.04 16.47 -14.01
N LEU A 149 11.76 16.68 -14.33
CA LEU A 149 10.80 15.59 -14.53
C LEU A 149 10.71 15.24 -16.02
N ARG A 150 11.16 14.03 -16.38
CA ARG A 150 11.12 13.50 -17.74
C ARG A 150 9.98 12.51 -17.87
N VAL A 151 9.05 12.76 -18.79
CA VAL A 151 7.86 11.92 -18.95
C VAL A 151 7.69 11.54 -20.41
N ASN A 152 7.55 10.24 -20.67
CA ASN A 152 7.14 9.75 -21.97
C ASN A 152 5.60 9.67 -22.02
N VAL A 153 4.97 10.77 -22.43
CA VAL A 153 3.50 10.92 -22.38
C VAL A 153 2.78 9.94 -23.30
N GLU A 154 3.36 9.63 -24.46
CA GLU A 154 2.78 8.70 -25.43
C GLU A 154 2.64 7.30 -24.81
N HIS A 155 3.74 6.77 -24.26
CA HIS A 155 3.71 5.46 -23.57
C HIS A 155 2.78 5.44 -22.36
N ILE A 156 2.71 6.52 -21.57
CA ILE A 156 1.78 6.59 -20.44
C ILE A 156 0.33 6.43 -20.92
N ILE A 157 -0.04 7.08 -22.02
CA ILE A 157 -1.39 7.01 -22.57
C ILE A 157 -1.65 5.61 -23.14
N GLU A 158 -0.77 5.12 -24.02
CA GLU A 158 -0.96 3.83 -24.72
C GLU A 158 -1.13 2.66 -23.74
N ASP A 159 -0.27 2.58 -22.72
CA ASP A 159 -0.29 1.47 -21.76
C ASP A 159 -1.46 1.55 -20.77
N ASN A 160 -2.05 2.75 -20.58
CA ASN A 160 -2.95 3.00 -19.46
C ASN A 160 -4.29 3.64 -19.85
N ILE A 161 -4.64 3.73 -21.14
CA ILE A 161 -5.88 4.38 -21.61
C ILE A 161 -7.14 3.89 -20.90
N ASN A 162 -7.17 2.61 -20.48
CA ASN A 162 -8.29 2.02 -19.75
C ASN A 162 -8.51 2.67 -18.37
N ARG A 163 -7.48 3.27 -17.76
CA ARG A 163 -7.53 3.97 -16.47
C ARG A 163 -8.06 5.40 -16.58
N PHE A 164 -7.98 6.02 -17.75
CA PHE A 164 -8.41 7.40 -17.97
C PHE A 164 -9.94 7.55 -17.77
N PRO A 165 -10.43 8.77 -17.48
CA PRO A 165 -11.85 9.08 -17.53
C PRO A 165 -12.48 8.68 -18.86
N ASN A 166 -13.73 8.19 -18.83
CA ASN A 166 -14.40 7.65 -20.02
C ASN A 166 -14.57 8.71 -21.12
N GLU A 167 -14.74 9.97 -20.73
CA GLU A 167 -14.85 11.14 -21.59
C GLU A 167 -13.59 11.34 -22.45
N LEU A 168 -12.42 10.96 -21.91
CA LEU A 168 -11.13 11.15 -22.56
C LEU A 168 -10.70 9.95 -23.42
N LYS A 169 -11.27 8.76 -23.21
CA LYS A 169 -10.94 7.55 -23.98
C LYS A 169 -11.29 7.68 -25.47
N ALA A 170 -12.33 8.46 -25.79
CA ALA A 170 -12.75 8.71 -27.17
C ALA A 170 -12.07 9.95 -27.80
N MET A 171 -11.23 10.66 -27.05
CA MET A 171 -10.52 11.83 -27.54
C MET A 171 -9.48 11.43 -28.60
N ASN A 172 -9.25 12.29 -29.59
CA ASN A 172 -8.19 12.05 -30.56
C ASN A 172 -6.81 12.02 -29.85
N PRO A 173 -5.87 11.15 -30.27
CA PRO A 173 -4.59 10.97 -29.58
C PRO A 173 -3.77 12.25 -29.40
N PHE A 174 -3.72 13.11 -30.42
CA PHE A 174 -2.97 14.38 -30.36
C PHE A 174 -3.51 15.32 -29.28
N GLY A 175 -4.83 15.46 -29.21
CA GLY A 175 -5.50 16.26 -28.20
C GLY A 175 -5.28 15.71 -26.79
N LEU A 176 -5.40 14.39 -26.61
CA LEU A 176 -5.16 13.74 -25.32
C LEU A 176 -3.71 13.90 -24.86
N GLN A 177 -2.75 13.76 -25.78
CA GLN A 177 -1.33 13.96 -25.48
C GLN A 177 -1.04 15.38 -24.98
N ASN A 178 -1.62 16.40 -25.62
CA ASN A 178 -1.44 17.79 -25.19
C ASN A 178 -2.11 18.07 -23.85
N LEU A 179 -3.29 17.49 -23.59
CA LEU A 179 -3.97 17.59 -22.31
C LEU A 179 -3.13 17.00 -21.18
N VAL A 180 -2.59 15.79 -21.37
CA VAL A 180 -1.76 15.11 -20.37
C VAL A 180 -0.46 15.89 -20.13
N LYS A 181 0.19 16.42 -21.17
CA LYS A 181 1.36 17.30 -21.03
C LYS A 181 1.04 18.51 -20.15
N GLY A 182 -0.06 19.23 -20.44
CA GLY A 182 -0.49 20.37 -19.64
C GLY A 182 -0.82 20.01 -18.19
N ALA A 183 -1.40 18.84 -17.95
CA ALA A 183 -1.67 18.33 -16.60
C ALA A 183 -0.37 18.03 -15.83
N ILE A 184 0.65 17.45 -16.48
CA ILE A 184 1.97 17.21 -15.89
C ILE A 184 2.67 18.52 -15.53
N ASP A 185 2.62 19.51 -16.43
CA ASP A 185 3.20 20.84 -16.17
C ASP A 185 2.50 21.51 -14.96
N THR A 186 1.17 21.43 -14.92
CA THR A 186 0.37 21.94 -13.79
C THR A 186 0.72 21.24 -12.47
N ALA A 187 0.86 19.92 -12.50
CA ALA A 187 1.27 19.12 -11.34
C ALA A 187 2.66 19.50 -10.84
N SER A 188 3.60 19.71 -11.78
CA SER A 188 4.97 20.15 -11.49
C SER A 188 5.01 21.53 -10.83
N GLU A 189 4.18 22.46 -11.30
CA GLU A 189 4.04 23.77 -10.67
C GLU A 189 3.33 23.68 -9.30
N ARG A 190 2.36 22.78 -9.13
CA ARG A 190 1.68 22.55 -7.83
C ARG A 190 2.66 22.04 -6.77
N VAL A 191 3.50 21.05 -7.11
CA VAL A 191 4.48 20.51 -6.16
C VAL A 191 5.59 21.50 -5.81
N LYS A 192 5.97 22.38 -6.73
CA LYS A 192 6.88 23.51 -6.43
C LYS A 192 6.33 24.46 -5.37
N ARG A 193 5.01 24.71 -5.38
CA ARG A 193 4.34 25.59 -4.41
C ARG A 193 4.08 24.92 -3.07
N ASN A 194 3.84 23.62 -3.05
CA ASN A 194 3.55 22.86 -1.84
C ASN A 194 4.24 21.49 -1.90
N TYR A 195 5.29 21.32 -1.10
CA TYR A 195 6.07 20.09 -1.00
C TYR A 195 5.24 18.86 -0.57
N LYS A 196 4.10 19.06 0.09
CA LYS A 196 3.17 17.98 0.48
C LYS A 196 2.32 17.45 -0.68
N THR A 197 2.34 18.13 -1.83
CA THR A 197 1.56 17.72 -3.00
C THR A 197 1.98 16.34 -3.51
N ALA A 198 3.28 16.06 -3.52
CA ALA A 198 3.77 14.74 -3.89
C ALA A 198 3.50 13.76 -2.75
N ILE A 199 2.77 12.69 -3.06
CA ILE A 199 2.45 11.65 -2.07
C ILE A 199 3.40 10.47 -2.28
N PRO A 200 4.19 10.06 -1.27
CA PRO A 200 5.07 8.92 -1.39
C PRO A 200 4.26 7.62 -1.43
N GLN A 201 4.75 6.65 -2.22
CA GLN A 201 4.27 5.28 -2.25
C GLN A 201 5.44 4.30 -2.23
N TYR A 202 5.20 3.08 -1.76
CA TYR A 202 6.18 2.00 -1.84
C TYR A 202 5.83 1.04 -2.99
N TYR A 203 6.81 0.76 -3.85
CA TYR A 203 6.67 -0.22 -4.92
C TYR A 203 8.00 -0.95 -5.14
N GLN A 204 7.94 -2.29 -5.03
CA GLN A 204 9.05 -3.20 -5.33
C GLN A 204 10.42 -2.78 -4.74
N GLY A 205 10.47 -2.47 -3.44
CA GLY A 205 11.74 -2.14 -2.78
C GLY A 205 12.16 -0.68 -2.87
N SER A 206 11.38 0.17 -3.55
CA SER A 206 11.72 1.58 -3.74
C SER A 206 10.55 2.51 -3.41
N ILE A 207 10.90 3.71 -2.96
CA ILE A 207 9.93 4.81 -2.82
C ILE A 207 9.77 5.51 -4.16
N GLN A 208 8.52 5.69 -4.56
CA GLN A 208 8.12 6.49 -5.70
C GLN A 208 7.20 7.62 -5.21
N LEU A 209 7.04 8.66 -6.01
CA LEU A 209 6.17 9.78 -5.70
C LEU A 209 4.96 9.78 -6.64
N LEU A 210 3.83 10.20 -6.13
CA LEU A 210 2.58 10.36 -6.86
C LEU A 210 2.32 11.86 -7.05
N LEU A 211 2.13 12.29 -8.29
CA LEU A 211 1.71 13.65 -8.63
C LEU A 211 0.27 13.66 -9.18
N PRO A 212 -0.57 14.64 -8.80
CA PRO A 212 -1.95 14.71 -9.28
C PRO A 212 -2.01 15.09 -10.76
N LEU A 213 -2.68 14.28 -11.58
CA LEU A 213 -3.07 14.64 -12.94
C LEU A 213 -4.52 15.11 -12.95
N THR A 214 -4.72 16.42 -13.03
CA THR A 214 -6.03 17.05 -13.22
C THR A 214 -6.32 17.16 -14.72
N LEU A 215 -7.22 16.34 -15.24
CA LEU A 215 -7.49 16.23 -16.68
C LEU A 215 -8.82 16.87 -17.07
N LEU A 216 -9.86 16.72 -16.24
CA LEU A 216 -11.21 17.22 -16.51
C LEU A 216 -11.54 18.49 -15.73
N ASP A 217 -11.12 18.57 -14.48
CA ASP A 217 -11.43 19.67 -13.57
C ASP A 217 -10.15 20.13 -12.85
N PRO A 218 -9.78 21.41 -12.87
CA PRO A 218 -8.57 21.91 -12.20
C PRO A 218 -8.58 21.71 -10.67
N SER A 219 -9.75 21.52 -10.05
CA SER A 219 -9.91 21.29 -8.62
C SER A 219 -9.79 19.82 -8.21
N ARG A 220 -9.83 18.87 -9.16
CA ARG A 220 -9.91 17.43 -8.87
C ARG A 220 -8.91 16.64 -9.71
N ALA A 221 -8.10 15.82 -9.05
CA ALA A 221 -7.26 14.86 -9.76
C ALA A 221 -8.11 13.74 -10.36
N ASP A 222 -7.76 13.28 -11.56
CA ASP A 222 -8.41 12.14 -12.22
C ASP A 222 -7.50 10.90 -12.21
N LEU A 223 -6.19 11.12 -12.27
CA LEU A 223 -5.15 10.10 -12.20
C LEU A 223 -3.99 10.56 -11.31
N ALA A 224 -3.14 9.62 -10.91
CA ALA A 224 -1.88 9.90 -10.24
C ALA A 224 -0.71 9.50 -11.14
N LEU A 225 0.15 10.45 -11.51
CA LEU A 225 1.41 10.16 -12.20
C LEU A 225 2.39 9.52 -11.20
N VAL A 226 2.90 8.34 -11.53
CA VAL A 226 3.98 7.69 -10.78
C VAL A 226 5.31 8.25 -11.24
N VAL A 227 6.08 8.75 -10.28
CA VAL A 227 7.36 9.41 -10.50
C VAL A 227 8.45 8.69 -9.74
N GLU A 228 9.46 8.22 -10.46
CA GLU A 228 10.61 7.51 -9.93
C GLU A 228 11.83 8.44 -9.85
N ARG A 229 12.55 8.37 -8.74
CA ARG A 229 13.76 9.17 -8.52
C ARG A 229 14.99 8.48 -9.12
N PHE A 230 15.69 9.18 -10.00
CA PHE A 230 17.05 8.87 -10.41
C PHE A 230 18.01 9.88 -9.77
N SER A 231 19.33 9.68 -9.95
CA SER A 231 20.36 10.54 -9.37
C SER A 231 20.15 12.02 -9.73
N ASP A 232 19.90 12.33 -11.00
CA ASP A 232 19.87 13.72 -11.51
C ASP A 232 18.48 14.20 -11.93
N PHE A 233 17.54 13.28 -12.15
CA PHE A 233 16.22 13.58 -12.69
C PHE A 233 15.16 12.65 -12.10
N TYR A 234 13.91 12.97 -12.38
CA TYR A 234 12.75 12.11 -12.12
C TYR A 234 12.21 11.55 -13.43
N ARG A 235 11.74 10.30 -13.41
CA ARG A 235 11.06 9.66 -14.54
C ARG A 235 9.58 9.48 -14.23
N GLY A 236 8.70 9.99 -15.09
CA GLY A 236 7.29 9.59 -15.09
C GLY A 236 7.16 8.18 -15.65
N ALA A 237 6.83 7.20 -14.80
CA ALA A 237 6.87 5.79 -15.14
C ALA A 237 5.54 5.24 -15.68
N THR A 238 4.42 5.64 -15.07
CA THR A 238 3.06 5.22 -15.43
C THR A 238 2.05 6.16 -14.76
N CYS A 239 0.74 5.96 -14.97
CA CYS A 239 -0.32 6.63 -14.21
C CYS A 239 -1.27 5.62 -13.56
N LEU A 240 -1.69 5.88 -12.33
CA LEU A 240 -2.60 5.06 -11.54
C LEU A 240 -3.97 5.72 -11.42
N THR A 241 -5.02 4.91 -11.22
CA THR A 241 -6.28 5.44 -10.68
C THR A 241 -6.07 5.89 -9.23
N LEU A 242 -6.95 6.75 -8.71
CA LEU A 242 -6.82 7.24 -7.33
C LEU A 242 -6.92 6.11 -6.30
N ASP A 243 -7.79 5.13 -6.51
CA ASP A 243 -7.88 3.90 -5.69
C ASP A 243 -6.54 3.14 -5.63
N MET A 244 -5.89 2.94 -6.78
CA MET A 244 -4.60 2.25 -6.87
C MET A 244 -3.50 3.05 -6.17
N ALA A 245 -3.47 4.36 -6.41
CA ALA A 245 -2.51 5.28 -5.80
C ALA A 245 -2.66 5.31 -4.27
N TYR A 246 -3.89 5.34 -3.75
CA TYR A 246 -4.16 5.30 -2.31
C TYR A 246 -3.73 3.99 -1.69
N ASN A 247 -4.03 2.84 -2.30
CA ASN A 247 -3.57 1.53 -1.83
C ASN A 247 -2.06 1.49 -1.59
N ASN A 248 -1.29 2.01 -2.55
CA ASN A 248 0.16 1.98 -2.48
C ASN A 248 0.71 2.99 -1.47
N ALA A 249 0.17 4.20 -1.45
CA ALA A 249 0.56 5.25 -0.51
C ALA A 249 0.26 4.86 0.94
N ARG A 250 -0.89 4.20 1.17
CA ARG A 250 -1.36 3.84 2.51
C ARG A 250 -0.45 2.89 3.27
N GLN A 251 0.38 2.12 2.56
CA GLN A 251 1.41 1.26 3.16
C GLN A 251 2.43 2.06 3.98
N LEU A 252 2.75 3.27 3.54
CA LEU A 252 3.72 4.16 4.21
C LEU A 252 3.08 4.96 5.33
N ALA A 253 1.97 5.63 5.01
CA ALA A 253 1.26 6.51 5.93
C ALA A 253 -0.16 6.72 5.43
N ARG A 254 -1.07 7.15 6.31
CA ARG A 254 -2.38 7.66 5.88
C ARG A 254 -2.17 8.91 5.02
N PRO A 255 -2.49 8.90 3.71
CA PRO A 255 -2.25 10.06 2.85
C PRO A 255 -3.12 11.25 3.27
N ASP A 256 -2.56 12.46 3.13
CA ASP A 256 -3.36 13.69 3.23
C ASP A 256 -4.42 13.72 2.13
N ARG A 257 -5.66 14.04 2.49
CA ARG A 257 -6.81 14.06 1.57
C ARG A 257 -6.90 15.34 0.72
N ASP A 258 -5.79 16.03 0.48
CA ASP A 258 -5.78 17.29 -0.29
C ASP A 258 -6.17 17.07 -1.76
N TRP A 259 -5.73 15.96 -2.35
CA TRP A 259 -6.12 15.59 -3.71
C TRP A 259 -6.32 14.09 -3.91
N LEU A 260 -5.65 13.24 -3.11
CA LEU A 260 -5.75 11.80 -3.23
C LEU A 260 -6.93 11.29 -2.40
N THR A 261 -8.09 11.26 -3.06
CA THR A 261 -9.31 10.67 -2.53
C THR A 261 -9.52 9.34 -3.27
N PRO A 262 -9.41 8.17 -2.61
CA PRO A 262 -9.80 6.90 -3.21
C PRO A 262 -11.30 6.95 -3.52
#